data_AF-A0A837HZG4-F1
#
_entry.id   AF-A0A837HZG4-F1
#
_cell.length_a   1.000
_cell.length_b   1.000
_cell.length_c   1.000
_cell.angle_alpha   90.00
_cell.angle_beta   90.00
_cell.angle_gamma   90.00
#
_symmetry.space_group_name_H-M   'P 1'
#
loop_
_entity.id
_entity.type
_entity.pdbx_description
1 polymer ?
#
loop_
_entity_poly.entity_id
_entity_poly.type
_entity_poly.pdbx_seq_one_letter_code
_entity_poly.pdbx_strand_id
1 'polypeptide(L)' 'GKRYYSQDEIGTPYCITIDFDTLENDTVTVRDRDTATQQRVAISELTAFLRAGINL' A
#
# COMPACT_ATOMS: atom_id res chain seq x y z
N GLY A 1 -4.08 -0.61 -14.32
CA GLY A 1 -3.64 0.35 -15.34
C GLY A 1 -4.11 1.76 -15.03
N LYS A 2 -5.34 2.12 -15.43
CA LYS A 2 -5.87 3.49 -15.36
C LYS A 2 -5.93 4.10 -13.95
N ARG A 3 -6.26 3.31 -12.92
CA ARG A 3 -6.33 3.77 -11.52
C ARG A 3 -4.97 4.08 -10.88
N TYR A 4 -3.92 3.36 -11.26
CA TYR A 4 -2.56 3.62 -10.76
C TYR A 4 -2.00 4.93 -11.33
N TYR A 5 -2.29 5.23 -12.60
CA TYR A 5 -1.90 6.51 -13.21
C TYR A 5 -2.53 7.70 -12.48
N SER A 6 -3.82 7.62 -12.12
CA SER A 6 -4.48 8.65 -11.33
C SER A 6 -3.92 8.79 -9.91
N GLN A 7 -3.44 7.71 -9.29
CA GLN A 7 -2.84 7.78 -7.95
C GLN A 7 -1.41 8.32 -7.96
N ASP A 8 -0.65 8.04 -9.03
CA ASP A 8 0.66 8.64 -9.27
C ASP A 8 0.52 10.16 -9.48
N GLU A 9 -0.49 10.62 -10.25
CA GLU A 9 -0.78 12.05 -10.47
C GLU A 9 -1.24 12.79 -9.20
N ILE A 10 -1.93 12.11 -8.28
CA ILE A 10 -2.37 12.70 -6.99
C ILE A 10 -1.22 12.80 -5.99
N GLY A 11 -0.09 12.11 -6.25
CA GLY A 11 1.09 12.18 -5.39
C GLY A 11 1.01 11.28 -4.15
N THR A 12 0.20 10.21 -4.19
CA THR A 12 0.08 9.28 -3.05
C THR A 12 1.37 8.44 -2.93
N PRO A 13 2.12 8.52 -1.82
CA PRO A 13 3.40 7.79 -1.70
C PRO A 13 3.22 6.26 -1.63
N TYR A 14 2.13 5.80 -1.00
CA TYR A 14 1.81 4.38 -0.85
C TYR A 14 0.39 4.07 -1.33
N CYS A 15 0.25 3.06 -2.19
CA CYS A 15 -1.04 2.52 -2.63
C CYS A 15 -1.31 1.19 -1.91
N ILE A 16 -2.44 1.10 -1.20
CA ILE A 16 -2.84 -0.12 -0.47
C ILE A 16 -3.95 -0.82 -1.27
N THR A 17 -3.77 -2.10 -1.53
CA THR A 17 -4.74 -2.96 -2.20
C THR A 17 -5.32 -3.94 -1.20
N ILE A 18 -6.65 -3.91 -1.07
CA ILE A 18 -7.45 -4.81 -0.25
C ILE A 18 -8.14 -5.77 -1.20
N ASP A 19 -7.83 -7.05 -1.09
CA ASP A 19 -8.37 -8.15 -1.91
C ASP A 19 -9.16 -9.15 -1.04
N PHE A 20 -9.69 -10.20 -1.64
CA PHE A 20 -10.43 -11.24 -0.90
C PHE A 20 -9.51 -12.02 0.06
N ASP A 21 -8.23 -12.18 -0.27
CA ASP A 21 -7.24 -12.79 0.61
C ASP A 21 -7.04 -11.99 1.90
N THR A 22 -7.28 -10.66 1.86
CA THR A 22 -7.26 -9.80 3.04
C THR A 22 -8.33 -10.21 4.05
N LEU A 23 -9.51 -10.63 3.57
CA LEU A 23 -10.64 -11.04 4.42
C LEU A 23 -10.36 -12.37 5.14
N GLU A 24 -9.53 -13.22 4.55
CA GLU A 24 -9.19 -14.54 5.10
C GLU A 24 -7.90 -14.53 5.93
N ASN A 25 -6.92 -13.69 5.58
CA ASN A 25 -5.57 -13.74 6.16
C ASN A 25 -5.15 -12.44 6.87
N ASP A 26 -6.00 -11.41 6.95
CA ASP A 26 -5.68 -10.11 7.56
C ASP A 26 -4.37 -9.48 7.01
N THR A 27 -4.09 -9.70 5.72
CA THR A 27 -2.91 -9.13 5.03
C THR A 27 -3.33 -8.29 3.84
N VAL A 28 -2.69 -7.14 3.66
CA VAL A 28 -2.91 -6.23 2.54
C VAL A 28 -1.66 -6.12 1.68
N THR A 29 -1.84 -5.76 0.41
CA THR A 29 -0.71 -5.50 -0.49
C THR A 29 -0.44 -4.01 -0.57
N VAL A 30 0.74 -3.59 -0.14
CA VAL A 30 1.21 -2.19 -0.21
C VAL A 30 2.14 -2.05 -1.40
N ARG A 31 1.86 -1.06 -2.26
CA ARG A 31 2.70 -0.66 -3.38
C ARG A 31 3.31 0.69 -3.11
N ASP A 32 4.63 0.76 -3.19
CA ASP A 32 5.37 2.01 -3.11
C ASP A 32 5.42 2.66 -4.49
N ARG A 33 5.10 3.96 -4.57
CA ARG A 33 5.13 4.70 -5.83
C ARG A 33 6.54 4.90 -6.35
N ASP A 34 7.46 5.30 -5.47
CA ASP A 34 8.80 5.74 -5.85
C ASP A 34 9.67 4.56 -6.29
N THR A 35 9.49 3.41 -5.66
CA THR A 35 10.22 2.18 -6.02
C THR A 35 9.45 1.25 -6.96
N ALA A 36 8.15 1.51 -7.18
CA ALA A 36 7.21 0.64 -7.89
C ALA A 36 7.12 -0.80 -7.33
N THR A 37 7.64 -1.04 -6.12
CA THR A 37 7.65 -2.36 -5.47
C THR A 37 6.32 -2.68 -4.82
N GLN A 38 5.97 -3.97 -4.76
CA GLN A 38 4.78 -4.48 -4.08
C GLN A 38 5.21 -5.42 -2.96
N GLN A 39 4.64 -5.21 -1.77
CA GLN A 39 4.91 -6.02 -0.59
C GLN A 39 3.61 -6.36 0.14
N ARG A 40 3.52 -7.57 0.70
CA ARG A 40 2.38 -7.99 1.50
C ARG A 40 2.68 -7.72 2.97
N VAL A 41 1.81 -6.97 3.64
CA VAL A 41 1.98 -6.54 5.03
C VAL A 41 0.73 -6.92 5.81
N ALA A 42 0.89 -7.38 7.04
CA ALA A 42 -0.24 -7.62 7.94
C ALA A 42 -0.94 -6.29 8.26
N ILE A 43 -2.27 -6.31 8.38
CA ILE A 43 -3.06 -5.10 8.71
C ILE A 43 -2.59 -4.49 10.04
N SER A 44 -2.21 -5.34 11.00
CA SER A 44 -1.66 -4.92 12.30
C SER A 44 -0.38 -4.10 12.17
N GLU A 45 0.48 -4.42 11.21
CA GLU A 45 1.77 -3.75 10.99
C GLU A 45 1.67 -2.58 10.00
N LEU A 46 0.61 -2.53 9.19
CA LEU A 46 0.40 -1.51 8.15
C LEU A 46 0.52 -0.08 8.68
N THR A 47 -0.04 0.21 9.86
CA THR A 47 0.01 1.57 10.44
C THR A 47 1.43 1.97 10.80
N ALA A 48 2.22 1.05 11.37
CA ALA A 48 3.62 1.29 11.71
C ALA A 48 4.47 1.44 10.44
N PHE A 49 4.21 0.60 9.44
CA PHE A 49 4.87 0.61 8.14
C PHE A 49 4.70 1.97 7.43
N LEU A 50 3.46 2.46 7.35
CA LEU A 50 3.16 3.75 6.69
C LEU A 50 3.73 4.93 7.47
N ARG A 51 3.71 4.91 8.81
CA ARG A 51 4.34 5.97 9.62
C ARG A 51 5.84 6.05 9.39
N ALA A 52 6.52 4.91 9.37
CA ALA A 52 7.95 4.84 9.08
C ALA A 52 8.28 5.36 7.67
N GLY A 53 7.45 5.03 6.67
CA GLY A 53 7.65 5.48 5.30
C GLY A 53 7.35 6.96 5.06
N ILE A 54 6.38 7.54 5.79
CA ILE A 54 5.94 8.94 5.60
C ILE A 54 6.73 9.92 6.51
N ASN A 55 7.58 9.45 7.43
CA ASN A 55 8.31 10.30 8.39
C ASN A 55 7.38 11.30 9.11
N LEU A 56 6.21 10.81 9.58
CA LEU A 56 5.26 11.55 10.41
C LEU A 56 5.43 11.21 11.89
#